data_AF-A0A536K8P7-F1
#
_entry.id   AF-A0A536K8P7-F1
#
_cell.length_a   1.000
_cell.length_b   1.000
_cell.length_c   1.000
_cell.angle_alpha   90.00
_cell.angle_beta   90.00
_cell.angle_gamma   90.00
#
_symmetry.space_group_name_H-M   'P 1'
#
loop_
_entity.id
_entity.type
_entity.pdbx_description
1 polymer ?
#
loop_
_entity_poly.entity_id
_entity_poly.type
_entity_poly.pdbx_seq_one_letter_code
_entity_poly.pdbx_strand_id
1 'polypeptide(L)'
;MASATKPRYVDVENPALAIDCPRCGLRTPRFLEYCRNCGFHLWPSSRVASAAFQAWRDHDSARAQTSRYAYEVPVEMAPPVIDYDERAHELGIHIFPSSNFPFVISVGAFVLALAVVHFSWMPLWGHIALGLAGAAIFLVGVIGWVIVEDTRYYPAETAEGGPAGHAHIEGSV
;
A
#
# COMPACT_ATOMS: atom_id res chain seq x y z
N MET A 1 16.80 -31.50 30.90
CA MET A 1 16.01 -30.65 29.97
C MET A 1 14.78 -30.16 30.73
N ALA A 2 14.71 -28.87 31.05
CA ALA A 2 13.58 -28.32 31.79
C ALA A 2 12.40 -28.15 30.84
N SER A 3 11.41 -29.04 30.93
CA SER A 3 10.12 -28.86 30.28
C SER A 3 9.49 -27.60 30.84
N ALA A 4 9.29 -26.56 30.02
CA ALA A 4 8.56 -25.38 30.42
C ALA A 4 7.14 -25.81 30.79
N THR A 5 6.87 -25.88 32.09
CA THR A 5 5.59 -26.35 32.63
C THR A 5 4.49 -25.39 32.17
N LYS A 6 3.78 -25.75 31.10
CA LYS A 6 2.58 -25.04 30.68
C LYS A 6 1.64 -24.96 31.88
N PRO A 7 1.09 -23.78 32.23
CA PRO A 7 0.23 -23.64 33.40
C PRO A 7 -1.03 -24.52 33.26
N ARG A 8 -1.27 -25.39 34.25
CA ARG A 8 -2.41 -26.34 34.28
C ARG A 8 -3.80 -25.70 34.45
N TYR A 9 -3.85 -24.41 34.76
CA TYR A 9 -5.07 -23.68 35.13
C TYR A 9 -5.60 -22.77 34.02
N VAL A 10 -5.12 -22.94 32.79
CA VAL A 10 -5.63 -22.18 31.64
C VAL A 10 -6.74 -22.98 30.99
N ASP A 11 -7.94 -22.39 30.97
CA ASP A 11 -9.04 -22.89 30.15
C ASP A 11 -8.73 -22.59 28.67
N VAL A 12 -8.22 -23.61 27.99
CA VAL A 12 -7.84 -23.59 26.56
C VAL A 12 -9.02 -23.83 25.62
N GLU A 13 -10.13 -24.38 26.14
CA GLU A 13 -11.34 -24.67 25.39
C GLU A 13 -12.12 -23.37 25.12
N ASN A 14 -12.11 -22.43 26.07
CA ASN A 14 -12.71 -21.12 25.86
C ASN A 14 -11.95 -20.30 24.78
N PRO A 15 -12.61 -19.97 23.65
CA PRO A 15 -11.98 -19.25 22.54
C PRO A 15 -11.80 -17.75 22.80
N ALA A 16 -12.29 -17.23 23.92
CA ALA A 16 -12.24 -15.79 24.20
C ALA A 16 -10.81 -15.29 24.46
N LEU A 17 -10.39 -14.31 23.66
CA LEU A 17 -9.13 -13.59 23.80
C LEU A 17 -9.22 -12.38 24.74
N ALA A 18 -10.45 -11.95 25.04
CA ALA A 18 -10.74 -10.87 25.99
C ALA A 18 -11.72 -11.35 27.06
N ILE A 19 -11.63 -10.72 28.23
CA ILE A 19 -12.52 -10.95 29.37
C ILE A 19 -12.96 -9.60 29.94
N ASP A 20 -14.05 -9.60 30.70
CA ASP A 20 -14.44 -8.45 31.50
C ASP A 20 -13.60 -8.42 32.78
N CYS A 21 -13.02 -7.26 33.07
CA CYS A 21 -12.20 -7.12 34.27
C CYS A 21 -13.08 -7.26 35.53
N PRO A 22 -12.72 -8.14 36.49
CA PRO A 22 -13.53 -8.33 37.69
C PRO A 22 -13.55 -7.09 38.62
N ARG A 23 -12.64 -6.12 38.41
CA ARG A 23 -12.58 -4.90 39.21
C ARG A 23 -13.37 -3.74 38.60
N CYS A 24 -13.19 -3.46 37.31
CA CYS A 24 -13.82 -2.30 36.66
C CYS A 24 -14.92 -2.65 35.66
N GLY A 25 -15.17 -3.94 35.39
CA GLY A 25 -16.20 -4.40 34.45
C GLY A 25 -15.90 -4.15 32.97
N LEU A 26 -14.82 -3.43 32.65
CA LEU A 26 -14.45 -3.12 31.27
C LEU A 26 -13.71 -4.28 30.61
N ARG A 27 -13.99 -4.50 29.32
CA ARG A 27 -13.33 -5.52 28.50
C ARG A 27 -11.83 -5.24 28.37
N THR A 28 -11.02 -6.27 28.57
CA THR A 28 -9.55 -6.22 28.52
C THR A 28 -9.00 -7.52 27.92
N PRO A 29 -7.83 -7.51 27.26
CA PRO A 29 -7.23 -8.75 26.77
C PRO A 29 -6.93 -9.71 27.93
N ARG A 30 -7.30 -10.98 27.75
CA ARG A 30 -7.31 -12.03 28.79
C ARG A 30 -5.92 -12.36 29.30
N PHE A 31 -4.90 -12.25 28.45
CA PHE A 31 -3.54 -12.73 28.74
C PHE A 31 -2.53 -11.60 28.99
N LEU A 32 -3.00 -10.47 29.54
CA LEU A 32 -2.14 -9.41 30.09
C LEU A 32 -1.97 -9.60 31.59
N GLU A 33 -0.80 -9.25 32.13
CA GLU A 33 -0.59 -9.24 33.59
C GLU A 33 -1.59 -8.32 34.29
N TYR A 34 -1.84 -7.15 33.70
CA TYR A 34 -2.71 -6.10 34.23
C TYR A 34 -3.87 -5.82 33.29
N CYS A 35 -5.02 -5.47 33.86
CA CYS A 35 -6.12 -4.87 33.11
C CYS A 35 -5.65 -3.56 32.48
N ARG A 36 -5.86 -3.42 31.17
CA ARG A 36 -5.45 -2.23 30.41
C ARG A 36 -6.14 -0.94 30.89
N ASN A 37 -7.31 -1.05 31.50
CA ASN A 37 -8.15 0.10 31.87
C ASN A 37 -7.92 0.58 33.30
N CYS A 38 -7.70 -0.33 34.26
CA CYS A 38 -7.61 0.01 35.69
C CYS A 38 -6.37 -0.53 36.41
N GLY A 39 -5.46 -1.21 35.71
CA GLY A 39 -4.23 -1.77 36.28
C GLY A 39 -4.45 -2.94 37.25
N PHE A 40 -5.65 -3.52 37.32
CA PHE A 40 -5.91 -4.69 38.17
C PHE A 40 -5.10 -5.91 37.70
N HIS A 41 -4.46 -6.63 38.62
CA HIS A 41 -3.71 -7.85 38.31
C HIS A 41 -4.66 -8.98 37.87
N LEU A 42 -4.59 -9.35 36.58
CA LEU A 42 -5.31 -10.48 36.01
C LEU A 42 -4.52 -11.78 36.16
N TRP A 43 -3.18 -11.68 36.12
CA TRP A 43 -2.28 -12.79 36.31
C TRP A 43 -1.22 -12.46 37.36
N PRO A 44 -0.64 -13.49 38.03
CA PRO A 44 0.41 -13.27 39.04
C PRO A 44 1.68 -12.63 38.49
N SER A 45 1.97 -12.79 37.20
CA SER A 45 3.09 -12.12 36.51
C SER A 45 2.94 -12.16 34.99
N SER A 46 3.62 -11.27 34.27
CA SER A 46 3.69 -11.27 32.79
C SER A 46 4.25 -12.57 32.22
N ARG A 47 5.18 -13.24 32.93
CA ARG A 47 5.73 -14.53 32.51
C ARG A 47 4.64 -15.61 32.50
N VAL A 48 3.83 -15.66 33.56
CA VAL A 48 2.71 -16.60 33.66
C VAL A 48 1.64 -16.29 32.61
N ALA A 49 1.28 -15.02 32.45
CA ALA A 49 0.31 -14.60 31.43
C ALA A 49 0.76 -14.99 30.01
N SER A 50 2.05 -14.82 29.70
CA SER A 50 2.63 -15.23 28.42
C SER A 50 2.62 -16.74 28.23
N ALA A 51 2.96 -17.52 29.26
CA ALA A 51 2.92 -18.98 29.20
C ALA A 51 1.48 -19.49 29.00
N ALA A 52 0.51 -18.82 29.62
CA ALA A 52 -0.90 -19.14 29.43
C ALA A 52 -1.40 -18.81 28.03
N PHE A 53 -1.02 -17.66 27.48
CA PHE A 53 -1.30 -17.31 26.09
C PHE A 53 -0.74 -18.34 25.12
N GLN A 54 0.51 -18.77 25.31
CA GLN A 54 1.10 -19.80 24.46
C GLN A 54 0.36 -21.14 24.57
N ALA A 55 0.02 -21.58 25.79
CA ALA A 55 -0.76 -22.80 25.97
C ALA A 55 -2.14 -22.74 25.28
N TRP A 56 -2.82 -21.60 25.36
CA TRP A 56 -4.11 -21.36 24.71
C TRP A 56 -3.99 -21.26 23.18
N ARG A 57 -2.92 -20.64 22.67
CA ARG A 57 -2.64 -20.48 21.24
C ARG A 57 -2.24 -21.81 20.59
N ASP A 58 -1.40 -22.59 21.25
CA ASP A 58 -0.93 -23.88 20.74
C ASP A 58 -2.04 -24.95 20.66
N HIS A 59 -3.20 -24.72 21.30
CA HIS A 59 -4.31 -25.66 21.33
C HIS A 59 -5.09 -25.70 20.00
N ASP A 60 -5.05 -24.63 19.20
CA ASP A 60 -5.85 -24.49 17.98
C ASP A 60 -5.09 -23.67 16.94
N SER A 61 -4.86 -24.25 15.76
CA SER A 61 -4.10 -23.62 14.67
C SER A 61 -4.71 -22.31 14.18
N ALA A 62 -6.03 -22.12 14.30
CA ALA A 62 -6.69 -20.86 13.93
C ALA A 62 -6.19 -19.67 14.78
N ARG A 63 -5.61 -19.94 15.95
CA ARG A 63 -5.10 -18.92 16.88
C ARG A 63 -3.66 -18.52 16.57
N ALA A 64 -2.99 -19.15 15.60
CA ALA A 64 -1.55 -18.98 15.35
C ALA A 64 -1.11 -17.52 15.16
N GLN A 65 -1.90 -16.74 14.42
CA GLN A 65 -1.62 -15.33 14.12
C GLN A 65 -2.13 -14.36 15.19
N THR A 66 -2.71 -14.87 16.28
CA THR A 66 -3.28 -14.03 17.33
C THR A 66 -2.18 -13.35 18.14
N SER A 67 -2.45 -12.12 18.57
CA SER A 67 -1.62 -11.37 19.51
C SER A 67 -2.24 -11.37 20.90
N ARG A 68 -1.42 -11.49 21.95
CA ARG A 68 -1.89 -11.44 23.35
C ARG A 68 -2.56 -10.12 23.76
N TYR A 69 -2.35 -9.08 22.95
CA TYR A 69 -2.89 -7.74 23.18
C TYR A 69 -4.19 -7.47 22.42
N ALA A 70 -4.58 -8.38 21.52
CA ALA A 70 -5.82 -8.24 20.76
C ALA A 70 -7.04 -8.61 21.62
N TYR A 71 -8.21 -8.13 21.22
CA TYR A 71 -9.48 -8.44 21.88
C TYR A 71 -10.22 -9.62 21.25
N GLU A 72 -9.85 -9.96 20.01
CA GLU A 72 -10.53 -10.91 19.15
C GLU A 72 -9.48 -11.72 18.39
N VAL A 73 -9.83 -12.97 18.06
CA VAL A 73 -9.02 -13.81 17.19
C VAL A 73 -9.16 -13.26 15.77
N PRO A 74 -8.06 -13.00 15.03
CA PRO A 74 -8.15 -12.60 13.64
C PRO A 74 -8.96 -13.65 12.87
N VAL A 75 -10.09 -13.24 12.30
CA VAL A 75 -10.80 -14.08 11.33
C VAL A 75 -9.93 -14.09 10.10
N GLU A 76 -9.46 -15.26 9.70
CA GLU A 76 -8.76 -15.45 8.43
C GLU A 76 -9.76 -15.15 7.31
N MET A 77 -9.90 -13.87 6.97
CA MET A 77 -10.59 -13.47 5.76
C MET A 77 -9.70 -13.94 4.63
N ALA A 78 -10.26 -14.72 3.70
CA ALA A 78 -9.59 -15.00 2.44
C ALA A 78 -9.03 -13.67 1.92
N PRO A 79 -7.75 -13.61 1.51
CA PRO A 79 -7.18 -12.36 1.02
C PRO A 79 -8.16 -11.85 -0.05
N PRO A 80 -8.70 -10.64 0.12
CA PRO A 80 -9.61 -10.11 -0.89
C PRO A 80 -8.86 -10.18 -2.21
N VAL A 81 -9.52 -10.71 -3.25
CA VAL A 81 -9.00 -10.60 -4.61
C VAL A 81 -9.10 -9.11 -4.93
N ILE A 82 -8.00 -8.37 -4.66
CA ILE A 82 -7.93 -6.95 -4.92
C ILE A 82 -7.67 -6.79 -6.41
N ASP A 83 -8.65 -6.23 -7.13
CA ASP A 83 -8.41 -5.69 -8.45
C ASP A 83 -7.56 -4.43 -8.30
N TYR A 84 -6.27 -4.56 -8.62
CA TYR A 84 -5.32 -3.46 -8.50
C TYR A 84 -5.60 -2.33 -9.49
N ASP A 85 -6.26 -2.61 -10.62
CA ASP A 85 -6.58 -1.62 -11.63
C ASP A 85 -7.76 -0.75 -11.16
N GLU A 86 -8.82 -1.39 -10.62
CA GLU A 86 -9.95 -0.67 -10.01
C GLU A 86 -9.49 0.15 -8.80
N ARG A 87 -8.64 -0.43 -7.94
CA ARG A 87 -8.12 0.26 -6.76
C ARG A 87 -7.20 1.43 -7.12
N ALA A 88 -6.42 1.33 -8.19
CA ALA A 88 -5.60 2.44 -8.69
C ALA A 88 -6.45 3.57 -9.25
N HIS A 89 -7.57 3.24 -9.93
CA HIS A 89 -8.55 4.21 -10.40
C HIS A 89 -9.22 4.96 -9.23
N GLU A 90 -9.65 4.25 -8.18
CA GLU A 90 -10.23 4.86 -6.97
C GLU A 90 -9.26 5.80 -6.25
N LEU A 91 -7.97 5.46 -6.24
CA LEU A 91 -6.93 6.27 -5.57
C LEU A 91 -6.46 7.46 -6.42
N GLY A 92 -6.99 7.63 -7.64
CA GLY A 92 -6.55 8.66 -8.57
C GLY A 92 -5.09 8.48 -9.03
N ILE A 93 -4.53 7.28 -8.88
CA ILE A 93 -3.18 6.98 -9.32
C ILE A 93 -3.27 6.64 -10.81
N HIS A 94 -3.10 7.67 -11.64
CA HIS A 94 -2.93 7.48 -13.07
C HIS A 94 -1.56 6.83 -13.33
N ILE A 95 -1.53 5.49 -13.36
CA ILE A 95 -0.38 4.77 -13.91
C ILE A 95 -0.37 5.02 -15.41
N PHE A 96 0.51 5.91 -15.86
CA PHE A 96 0.75 6.08 -17.29
C PHE A 96 1.29 4.75 -17.84
N PRO A 97 0.62 4.13 -18.83
CA PRO A 97 1.16 2.93 -19.44
C PRO A 97 2.48 3.26 -20.14
N SER A 98 3.31 2.24 -20.39
CA SER A 98 4.67 2.42 -20.89
C SER A 98 4.70 3.23 -22.18
N SER A 99 5.25 4.46 -22.13
CA SER A 99 5.45 5.34 -23.27
C SER A 99 6.90 5.27 -23.75
N ASN A 100 7.08 5.15 -25.07
CA ASN A 100 8.40 5.18 -25.70
C ASN A 100 8.84 6.60 -26.11
N PHE A 101 7.96 7.61 -26.05
CA PHE A 101 8.28 8.95 -26.54
C PHE A 101 9.36 9.69 -25.74
N PRO A 102 9.45 9.59 -24.40
CA PRO A 102 10.55 10.19 -23.65
C PRO A 102 11.92 9.74 -24.16
N PHE A 103 12.06 8.47 -24.51
CA PHE A 103 13.29 7.93 -25.10
C PHE A 103 13.57 8.55 -26.47
N VAL A 104 12.57 8.63 -27.36
CA VAL A 104 12.71 9.25 -28.69
C VAL A 104 13.11 10.72 -28.58
N ILE A 105 12.52 11.47 -27.63
CA ILE A 105 12.86 12.87 -27.35
C ILE A 105 14.33 12.99 -26.92
N SER A 106 14.79 12.14 -26.00
CA SER A 106 16.19 12.13 -25.56
C SER A 106 17.16 11.82 -26.69
N VAL A 107 16.83 10.86 -27.58
CA VAL A 107 17.66 10.55 -28.76
C VAL A 107 17.73 11.75 -29.70
N GLY A 108 16.62 12.42 -29.99
CA GLY A 108 16.59 13.63 -30.80
C GLY A 108 17.42 14.76 -30.20
N ALA A 109 17.28 15.01 -28.90
CA ALA A 109 18.05 16.02 -28.18
C ALA A 109 19.56 15.72 -28.16
N PHE A 110 19.93 14.45 -28.00
CA PHE A 110 21.33 14.01 -28.07
C PHE A 110 21.94 14.26 -29.45
N VAL A 111 21.22 13.90 -30.53
CA VAL A 111 21.68 14.15 -31.91
C VAL A 111 21.82 15.65 -32.19
N LEU A 112 20.88 16.47 -31.69
CA LEU A 112 20.98 17.93 -31.77
C LEU A 112 22.21 18.47 -31.03
N ALA A 113 22.51 17.95 -29.84
CA ALA A 113 23.70 18.35 -29.10
C ALA A 113 24.99 18.01 -29.87
N LEU A 114 25.07 16.81 -30.47
CA LEU A 114 26.20 16.42 -31.31
C LEU A 114 26.37 17.32 -32.55
N ALA A 115 25.28 17.87 -33.09
CA ALA A 115 25.35 18.77 -34.23
C ALA A 115 26.08 20.09 -33.90
N VAL A 116 26.07 20.52 -32.64
CA VAL A 116 26.74 21.77 -32.19
C VAL A 116 28.21 21.54 -31.82
N VAL A 117 28.59 20.31 -31.45
CA VAL A 117 29.98 19.98 -31.13
C VAL A 117 30.84 20.09 -32.38
N HIS A 118 31.91 20.88 -32.33
CA HIS A 118 32.80 21.04 -33.48
C HIS A 118 33.79 19.87 -33.60
N PHE A 119 33.62 19.02 -34.61
CA PHE A 119 34.51 17.90 -34.87
C PHE A 119 35.46 18.24 -36.02
N SER A 120 36.77 18.17 -35.80
CA SER A 120 37.80 18.53 -36.79
C SER A 120 37.79 17.66 -38.06
N TRP A 121 37.21 16.47 -37.98
CA TRP A 121 37.04 15.53 -39.10
C TRP A 121 35.70 15.68 -39.82
N MET A 122 34.78 16.51 -39.29
CA MET A 122 33.42 16.68 -39.80
C MET A 122 33.25 18.08 -40.41
N PRO A 123 32.89 18.17 -41.70
CA PRO A 123 32.66 19.44 -42.36
C PRO A 123 31.30 20.05 -41.97
N LEU A 124 31.14 21.36 -42.19
CA LEU A 124 29.97 22.15 -41.78
C LEU A 124 28.63 21.55 -42.26
N TRP A 125 28.57 21.03 -43.48
CA TRP A 125 27.36 20.40 -44.02
C TRP A 125 26.94 19.15 -43.24
N GLY A 126 27.88 18.44 -42.62
CA GLY A 126 27.60 17.31 -41.74
C GLY A 126 26.87 17.76 -40.48
N HIS A 127 27.29 18.88 -39.88
CA HIS A 127 26.64 19.46 -38.69
C HIS A 127 25.22 19.91 -39.00
N ILE A 128 25.01 20.52 -40.17
CA ILE A 128 23.67 20.92 -40.63
C ILE A 128 22.78 19.68 -40.82
N ALA A 129 23.27 18.64 -41.51
CA ALA A 129 22.51 17.42 -41.72
C ALA A 129 22.15 16.72 -40.39
N LEU A 130 23.11 16.64 -39.47
CA LEU A 130 22.90 16.06 -38.14
C LEU A 130 21.89 16.88 -37.32
N GLY A 131 21.97 18.21 -37.40
CA GLY A 131 21.02 19.12 -36.76
C GLY A 131 19.60 18.95 -37.28
N LEU A 132 19.43 18.86 -38.61
CA LEU A 132 18.12 18.61 -39.22
C LEU A 132 17.55 17.24 -38.82
N ALA A 133 18.39 16.20 -38.79
CA ALA A 133 17.98 14.86 -38.37
C ALA A 133 17.56 14.83 -36.88
N GLY A 134 18.37 15.43 -36.00
CA GLY A 134 18.05 15.54 -34.57
C GLY A 134 16.77 16.34 -34.32
N ALA A 135 16.59 17.47 -35.02
CA ALA A 135 15.38 18.28 -34.94
C ALA A 135 14.14 17.50 -35.38
N ALA A 136 14.21 16.76 -36.48
CA ALA A 136 13.11 15.93 -36.94
C ALA A 136 12.74 14.84 -35.92
N ILE A 137 13.73 14.11 -35.37
CA ILE A 137 13.49 13.06 -34.37
C ILE A 137 12.87 13.65 -33.09
N PHE A 138 13.41 14.78 -32.61
CA PHE A 138 12.90 15.47 -31.44
C PHE A 138 11.45 15.92 -31.64
N LEU A 139 11.14 16.54 -32.79
CA LEU A 139 9.79 16.98 -33.12
C LEU A 139 8.81 15.80 -33.22
N VAL A 140 9.20 14.69 -33.84
CA VAL A 140 8.38 13.47 -33.86
C VAL A 140 8.11 12.96 -32.45
N GLY A 141 9.12 12.96 -31.58
CA GLY A 141 8.98 12.57 -30.18
C GLY A 141 7.99 13.45 -29.41
N VAL A 142 8.14 14.77 -29.51
CA VAL A 142 7.27 15.75 -28.83
C VAL A 142 5.85 15.70 -29.38
N ILE A 143 5.67 15.69 -30.70
CA ILE A 143 4.35 15.65 -31.34
C ILE A 143 3.65 14.34 -31.02
N GLY A 144 4.36 13.21 -31.08
CA GLY A 144 3.80 11.91 -30.72
C GLY A 144 3.36 11.85 -29.25
N TRP A 145 4.17 12.40 -28.33
CA TRP A 145 3.82 12.47 -26.92
C TRP A 145 2.60 13.38 -26.66
N VAL A 146 2.65 14.62 -27.16
CA VAL A 146 1.63 15.64 -26.87
C VAL A 146 0.33 15.41 -27.63
N ILE A 147 0.36 14.91 -28.86
CA ILE A 147 -0.87 14.75 -29.64
C ILE A 147 -1.42 13.34 -29.51
N VAL A 148 -0.59 12.31 -29.64
CA VAL A 148 -1.09 10.93 -29.72
C VAL A 148 -1.32 10.34 -28.34
N GLU A 149 -0.45 10.60 -27.38
CA GLU A 149 -0.62 10.06 -26.03
C GLU A 149 -1.55 10.93 -25.17
N ASP A 150 -1.41 12.25 -25.19
CA ASP A 150 -2.30 13.13 -24.40
C ASP A 150 -3.77 12.94 -24.79
N THR A 151 -4.09 12.89 -26.09
CA THR A 151 -5.48 12.68 -26.55
C THR A 151 -6.00 11.27 -26.33
N ARG A 152 -5.11 10.27 -26.20
CA ARG A 152 -5.51 8.90 -25.84
C ARG A 152 -5.80 8.74 -24.37
N TYR A 153 -5.04 9.41 -23.50
CA TYR A 153 -5.19 9.30 -22.04
C TYR A 153 -6.21 10.26 -21.47
N TYR A 154 -6.36 11.43 -22.08
CA TYR A 154 -7.37 12.43 -21.75
C TYR A 154 -8.19 12.75 -23.00
N PRO A 155 -9.03 11.81 -23.49
CA PRO A 155 -10.02 12.16 -24.49
C PRO A 155 -10.81 13.32 -23.90
N ALA A 156 -10.82 14.45 -24.58
CA ALA A 156 -11.46 15.66 -24.07
C ALA A 156 -12.87 15.32 -23.59
N GLU A 157 -13.05 15.27 -22.27
CA GLU A 157 -14.36 15.15 -21.68
C GLU A 157 -15.16 16.33 -22.23
N THR A 158 -16.16 16.03 -23.04
CA THR A 158 -17.24 16.97 -23.31
C THR A 158 -17.66 17.53 -21.96
N ALA A 159 -17.71 18.87 -21.86
CA ALA A 159 -17.97 19.65 -20.65
C ALA A 159 -19.39 19.45 -20.04
N GLU A 160 -19.88 18.24 -20.01
CA GLU A 160 -21.17 17.82 -19.44
C GLU A 160 -20.94 16.55 -18.60
N GLY A 161 -20.59 16.72 -17.32
CA GLY A 161 -20.50 15.54 -16.45
C GLY A 161 -19.70 15.66 -15.17
N GLY A 162 -19.52 16.85 -14.59
CA GLY A 162 -19.10 16.92 -13.19
C GLY A 162 -20.25 16.43 -12.31
N PRO A 163 -20.08 15.40 -11.46
CA PRO A 163 -21.10 15.08 -10.46
C PRO A 163 -21.13 16.18 -9.41
N ALA A 164 -22.10 17.08 -9.57
CA ALA A 164 -22.64 17.83 -8.47
C ALA A 164 -23.19 16.85 -7.42
N GLY A 165 -22.70 16.91 -6.19
CA GLY A 165 -23.32 16.16 -5.10
C GLY A 165 -22.44 15.78 -3.92
N HIS A 166 -21.63 16.69 -3.37
CA HIS A 166 -21.32 16.59 -1.94
C HIS A 166 -22.57 17.01 -1.17
N ALA A 167 -23.45 16.03 -0.94
CA ALA A 167 -24.58 16.14 -0.05
C ALA A 167 -24.08 16.43 1.37
N HIS A 168 -24.57 17.54 1.89
CA HIS A 168 -24.65 17.94 3.28
C HIS A 168 -24.98 16.73 4.18
N ILE A 169 -24.09 16.38 5.12
CA ILE A 169 -24.46 15.56 6.29
C ILE A 169 -24.72 16.55 7.43
N GLU A 170 -25.97 16.96 7.58
CA GLU A 170 -26.52 17.49 8.83
C GLU A 170 -27.14 16.33 9.64
N GLY A 171 -27.00 16.42 10.96
CA GLY A 171 -27.13 15.29 11.88
C GLY A 171 -28.54 14.90 12.36
N SER A 172 -28.50 14.02 13.37
CA SER A 172 -29.56 13.60 14.32
C SER A 172 -30.65 12.65 13.80
N VAL A 173 -30.66 11.42 14.34
CA VAL A 173 -31.51 10.99 15.47
C VAL A 173 -30.74 9.98 16.32
#